data_AF-A0A4U6UC48-F1
#
_entry.id   AF-A0A4U6UC48-F1
#
_cell.length_a   1.000
_cell.length_b   1.000
_cell.length_c   1.000
_cell.angle_alpha   90.00
_cell.angle_beta   90.00
_cell.angle_gamma   90.00
#
_symmetry.space_group_name_H-M   'P 1'
#
loop_
_entity.id
_entity.type
_entity.pdbx_description
1 polymer ?
#
loop_
_entity_poly.entity_id
_entity_poly.type
_entity_poly.pdbx_seq_one_letter_code
_entity_poly.pdbx_strand_id
1 'polypeptide(L)'
;MDGQDGGGDLHVRVVSRSFVRASSASIVPHVLAVSNLDLPPGAGFAAAVAAFEAEAIRCGNQGAEFVVGEASVALASLALDHGASLRRIQLPYGEELALSVQVVSFACGGFTVAWRTNHVMVDGSALSRLVSSWSELARSGTLPAGARPSHDRRELTPEPRRAHAAGRPINALTTEQSFVRRLYLIEASDMERLRHAASCPGTGHRMGWWVNRRQRIAAPALRAAVRNYAGNFTTFTTAREVIVEEVLGLPLRDVAAMVCEAITAPDYDEHLQELVDWVEEHKT
;
A
#
# COMPACT_ATOMS: atom_id res chain seq x y z
N MET A 1 32.53 12.06 25.49
CA MET A 1 33.24 11.84 24.21
C MET A 1 32.18 11.94 23.14
N ASP A 2 32.08 13.14 22.58
CA ASP A 2 31.08 13.50 21.60
C ASP A 2 31.31 12.67 20.33
N GLY A 3 30.34 11.81 20.03
CA GLY A 3 30.25 11.12 18.75
C GLY A 3 29.88 12.15 17.70
N GLN A 4 30.89 12.61 16.97
CA GLN A 4 30.77 13.54 15.87
C GLN A 4 29.86 12.90 14.81
N ASP A 5 28.63 13.42 14.71
CA ASP A 5 27.63 13.00 13.74
C ASP A 5 28.15 13.40 12.35
N GLY A 6 28.87 12.48 11.70
CA GLY A 6 29.43 12.64 10.35
C GLY A 6 28.37 12.65 9.24
N GLY A 7 27.17 13.13 9.56
CA GLY A 7 26.08 13.36 8.61
C GLY A 7 26.37 14.60 7.78
N GLY A 8 27.22 14.46 6.76
CA GLY A 8 27.32 15.45 5.70
C GLY A 8 25.91 15.84 5.25
N ASP A 9 25.69 17.15 5.07
CA ASP A 9 24.37 17.73 4.82
C ASP A 9 23.76 17.19 3.53
N LEU A 10 23.08 16.03 3.62
CA LEU A 10 22.34 15.44 2.52
C LEU A 10 21.23 16.41 2.14
N HIS A 11 21.45 17.09 1.03
CA HIS A 11 20.54 18.01 0.38
C HIS A 11 20.36 17.58 -1.07
N VAL A 12 19.12 17.34 -1.48
CA VAL A 12 18.76 17.03 -2.87
C VAL A 12 18.49 18.34 -3.60
N ARG A 13 19.34 18.70 -4.56
CA ARG A 13 19.08 19.82 -5.48
C ARG A 13 18.15 19.34 -6.58
N VAL A 14 16.99 19.99 -6.72
CA VAL A 14 16.08 19.74 -7.85
C VAL A 14 16.69 20.31 -9.12
N VAL A 15 16.92 19.46 -10.12
CA VAL A 15 17.40 19.82 -11.46
C VAL A 15 16.23 20.14 -12.36
N SER A 16 15.20 19.29 -12.33
CA SER A 16 13.97 19.51 -13.07
C SER A 16 12.77 18.93 -12.34
N ARG A 17 11.62 19.55 -12.56
CA ARG A 17 10.31 19.12 -12.06
C ARG A 17 9.29 19.38 -13.16
N SER A 18 8.63 18.33 -13.63
CA SER A 18 7.70 18.43 -14.76
C SER A 18 6.52 17.47 -14.60
N PHE A 19 5.46 17.74 -15.37
CA PHE A 19 4.34 16.81 -15.50
C PHE A 19 4.45 16.06 -16.83
N VAL A 20 4.63 14.75 -16.74
CA VAL A 20 4.72 13.87 -17.89
C VAL A 20 3.33 13.42 -18.29
N ARG A 21 2.90 13.83 -19.48
CA ARG A 21 1.61 13.45 -20.06
C ARG A 21 1.80 12.31 -21.04
N ALA A 22 0.76 11.49 -21.20
CA ALA A 22 0.76 10.47 -22.22
C ALA A 22 0.71 11.13 -23.61
N SER A 23 1.46 10.56 -24.55
CA SER A 23 1.67 11.08 -25.90
C SER A 23 0.53 10.76 -26.89
N SER A 24 -0.42 9.90 -26.49
CA SER A 24 -1.51 9.50 -27.38
C SER A 24 -2.59 10.59 -27.49
N ALA A 25 -2.83 11.05 -28.71
CA ALA A 25 -3.92 11.97 -29.03
C ALA A 25 -5.32 11.35 -28.87
N SER A 26 -5.41 10.03 -28.68
CA SER A 26 -6.68 9.32 -28.47
C SER A 26 -7.18 9.38 -27.03
N ILE A 27 -6.46 10.03 -26.11
CA ILE A 27 -6.84 10.11 -24.70
C ILE A 27 -7.92 11.17 -24.55
N VAL A 28 -9.13 10.72 -24.22
CA VAL A 28 -10.27 11.58 -23.94
C VAL A 28 -10.44 11.69 -22.43
N PRO A 29 -10.70 12.90 -21.90
CA PRO A 29 -11.06 13.07 -20.51
C PRO A 29 -12.22 12.17 -20.12
N HIS A 30 -12.06 11.42 -19.05
CA HIS A 30 -13.10 10.55 -18.51
C HIS A 30 -13.01 10.52 -16.99
N VAL A 31 -14.08 10.04 -16.39
CA VAL A 31 -14.24 10.02 -14.95
C VAL A 31 -14.30 8.57 -14.51
N LEU A 32 -13.37 8.15 -13.66
CA LEU A 32 -13.39 6.84 -13.03
C LEU A 32 -14.11 6.97 -11.69
N ALA A 33 -15.21 6.23 -11.52
CA ALA A 33 -15.85 6.11 -10.21
C ALA A 33 -14.84 5.58 -9.18
N VAL A 34 -14.85 6.13 -7.97
CA VAL A 34 -14.20 5.49 -6.81
C VAL A 34 -15.11 4.37 -6.33
N SER A 35 -14.56 3.19 -6.05
CA SER A 35 -15.35 2.05 -5.53
C SER A 35 -15.24 2.00 -4.02
N ASN A 36 -16.29 1.55 -3.33
CA ASN A 36 -16.26 1.26 -1.89
C ASN A 36 -15.16 0.24 -1.52
N LEU A 37 -14.67 -0.51 -2.50
CA LEU A 37 -13.55 -1.45 -2.34
C LEU A 37 -12.19 -0.77 -2.25
N ASP A 38 -12.11 0.52 -2.58
CA ASP A 38 -10.87 1.29 -2.58
C ASP A 38 -10.42 1.70 -1.15
N LEU A 39 -11.11 1.25 -0.10
CA LEU A 39 -10.83 1.62 1.29
C LEU A 39 -9.57 0.95 1.87
N PRO A 40 -8.64 1.75 2.42
CA PRO A 40 -7.76 1.35 3.50
C PRO A 40 -8.44 1.58 4.87
N PRO A 41 -8.82 0.55 5.64
CA PRO A 41 -9.22 0.78 7.04
C PRO A 41 -8.04 1.39 7.82
N GLY A 42 -8.27 2.49 8.54
CA GLY A 42 -7.27 3.08 9.43
C GLY A 42 -6.67 4.42 8.99
N ALA A 43 -6.95 4.92 7.79
CA ALA A 43 -6.78 6.34 7.50
C ALA A 43 -8.01 7.08 8.05
N GLY A 44 -7.93 7.56 9.31
CA GLY A 44 -8.94 8.39 9.98
C GLY A 44 -10.37 8.19 9.50
N PHE A 45 -11.15 7.34 10.17
CA PHE A 45 -12.50 6.93 9.77
C PHE A 45 -13.44 8.11 9.39
N ALA A 46 -13.26 9.29 9.99
CA ALA A 46 -13.99 10.52 9.63
C ALA A 46 -13.51 11.18 8.31
N ALA A 47 -12.21 11.09 7.98
CA ALA A 47 -11.67 11.54 6.70
C ALA A 47 -11.99 10.56 5.56
N ALA A 48 -12.10 9.26 5.86
CA ALA A 48 -12.61 8.27 4.91
C ALA A 48 -14.08 8.54 4.57
N VAL A 49 -14.94 8.80 5.57
CA VAL A 49 -16.35 9.23 5.37
C VAL A 49 -16.45 10.57 4.62
N ALA A 50 -15.61 11.57 4.95
CA ALA A 50 -15.57 12.83 4.21
C ALA A 50 -15.03 12.71 2.77
N ALA A 51 -14.20 11.69 2.47
CA ALA A 51 -13.80 11.38 1.11
C ALA A 51 -14.96 10.82 0.26
N PHE A 52 -16.06 10.33 0.87
CA PHE A 52 -17.26 9.93 0.13
C PHE A 52 -18.09 11.12 -0.37
N GLU A 53 -17.90 12.34 0.16
CA GLU A 53 -18.42 13.56 -0.47
C GLU A 53 -17.58 14.00 -1.69
N ALA A 54 -16.36 13.47 -1.84
CA ALA A 54 -15.39 13.95 -2.82
C ALA A 54 -15.10 12.95 -3.96
N GLU A 55 -15.81 13.19 -5.07
CA GLU A 55 -15.28 13.23 -6.43
C GLU A 55 -14.69 11.97 -7.06
N ALA A 56 -15.35 11.52 -8.13
CA ALA A 56 -14.79 10.58 -9.07
C ALA A 56 -13.45 11.06 -9.67
N ILE A 57 -12.53 10.12 -9.94
CA ILE A 57 -11.18 10.41 -10.41
C ILE A 57 -11.25 10.92 -11.85
N ARG A 58 -10.96 12.21 -12.06
CA ARG A 58 -10.97 12.85 -13.38
C ARG A 58 -9.67 12.55 -14.13
N CYS A 59 -9.71 11.56 -15.00
CA CYS A 59 -8.60 11.18 -15.86
C CYS A 59 -8.60 12.03 -17.13
N GLY A 60 -7.89 13.16 -17.09
CA GLY A 60 -7.81 14.16 -18.17
C GLY A 60 -6.42 14.35 -18.76
N ASN A 61 -5.52 13.36 -18.59
CA ASN A 61 -4.12 13.46 -19.00
C ASN A 61 -3.38 14.67 -18.40
N GLN A 62 -3.70 15.03 -17.14
CA GLN A 62 -3.04 16.13 -16.41
C GLN A 62 -1.52 15.87 -16.25
N GLY A 63 -1.16 14.59 -16.19
CA GLY A 63 0.21 14.08 -16.17
C GLY A 63 0.63 13.54 -14.81
N ALA A 64 1.64 12.68 -14.80
CA ALA A 64 2.32 12.26 -13.57
C ALA A 64 3.49 13.21 -13.29
N GLU A 65 3.73 13.52 -12.03
CA GLU A 65 4.90 14.32 -11.67
C GLU A 65 6.18 13.51 -11.85
N PHE A 66 7.17 14.12 -12.50
CA PHE A 66 8.52 13.58 -12.64
C PHE A 66 9.53 14.59 -12.12
N VAL A 67 10.32 14.18 -11.13
CA VAL A 67 11.34 15.02 -10.48
C VAL A 67 12.71 14.41 -10.73
N VAL A 68 13.63 15.21 -11.26
CA VAL A 68 15.04 14.85 -11.35
C VAL A 68 15.82 15.71 -10.37
N GLY A 69 16.56 15.06 -9.48
CA GLY A 69 17.41 15.69 -8.49
C GLY A 69 18.82 15.15 -8.50
N GLU A 70 19.70 15.88 -7.83
CA GLU A 70 21.12 15.55 -7.69
C GLU A 70 21.54 15.75 -6.22
N ALA A 71 22.32 14.81 -5.70
CA ALA A 71 22.95 14.88 -4.39
C ALA A 71 24.48 14.88 -4.55
N SER A 72 25.15 15.81 -3.87
CA SER A 72 26.61 15.97 -3.93
C SER A 72 27.40 14.93 -3.13
N VAL A 73 26.70 14.01 -2.45
CA VAL A 73 27.29 12.95 -1.61
C VAL A 73 27.27 11.60 -2.35
N ALA A 74 28.11 10.67 -1.92
CA ALA A 74 28.04 9.29 -2.41
C ALA A 74 26.86 8.56 -1.78
N LEU A 75 26.14 7.72 -2.53
CA LEU A 75 25.03 6.94 -1.97
C LEU A 75 25.49 6.02 -0.82
N ALA A 76 26.70 5.46 -0.94
CA ALA A 76 27.30 4.60 0.08
C ALA A 76 27.67 5.34 1.38
N SER A 77 27.71 6.68 1.39
CA SER A 77 27.95 7.45 2.61
C SER A 77 26.68 7.67 3.43
N LEU A 78 25.52 7.19 2.96
CA LEU A 78 24.24 7.34 3.66
C LEU A 78 23.97 6.13 4.57
N ALA A 79 23.62 6.41 5.82
CA ALA A 79 23.06 5.42 6.73
C ALA A 79 21.60 5.11 6.31
N LEU A 80 21.43 4.10 5.46
CA LEU A 80 20.11 3.69 4.94
C LEU A 80 19.29 2.87 5.96
N ASP A 81 19.96 2.31 6.96
CA ASP A 81 19.41 1.54 8.07
C ASP A 81 18.61 2.40 9.08
N HIS A 82 18.93 3.69 9.22
CA HIS A 82 18.32 4.56 10.23
C HIS A 82 17.07 5.33 9.76
N GLY A 83 16.65 5.18 8.50
CA GLY A 83 15.44 5.82 7.94
C GLY A 83 15.49 7.36 7.82
N ALA A 84 16.32 8.04 8.60
CA ALA A 84 16.52 9.50 8.56
C ALA A 84 17.09 9.95 7.20
N SER A 85 18.12 9.26 6.71
CA SER A 85 18.69 9.53 5.38
C SER A 85 17.65 9.33 4.27
N LEU A 86 16.81 8.29 4.37
CA LEU A 86 15.73 8.04 3.39
C LEU A 86 14.70 9.17 3.36
N ARG A 87 14.33 9.72 4.54
CA ARG A 87 13.42 10.87 4.62
C ARG A 87 14.03 12.13 4.00
N ARG A 88 15.34 12.34 4.12
CA ARG A 88 16.06 13.49 3.55
C ARG A 88 16.21 13.40 2.02
N ILE A 89 16.25 12.20 1.45
CA ILE A 89 16.26 12.01 -0.02
C ILE A 89 14.88 12.40 -0.60
N GLN A 90 13.79 12.01 0.07
CA GLN A 90 12.44 12.19 -0.47
C GLN A 90 12.00 13.65 -0.42
N LEU A 91 11.69 14.22 -1.58
CA LEU A 91 11.14 15.56 -1.69
C LEU A 91 9.63 15.57 -1.34
N PRO A 92 9.08 16.74 -0.94
CA PRO A 92 7.65 16.89 -0.70
C PRO A 92 6.81 16.56 -1.94
N TYR A 93 5.70 15.87 -1.70
CA TYR A 93 4.72 15.41 -2.68
C TYR A 93 3.37 16.04 -2.37
N GLY A 94 2.66 16.54 -3.39
CA GLY A 94 1.31 17.06 -3.21
C GLY A 94 0.31 15.92 -3.03
N GLU A 95 -0.54 15.99 -2.00
CA GLU A 95 -1.52 14.93 -1.67
C GLU A 95 -2.53 14.66 -2.80
N GLU A 96 -2.81 15.69 -3.61
CA GLU A 96 -3.72 15.64 -4.76
C GLU A 96 -3.16 14.89 -5.98
N LEU A 97 -1.85 14.65 -6.02
CA LEU A 97 -1.23 13.98 -7.15
C LEU A 97 -1.61 12.49 -7.13
N ALA A 98 -1.82 11.90 -8.31
CA ALA A 98 -2.03 10.47 -8.46
C ALA A 98 -0.69 9.70 -8.33
N LEU A 99 0.35 10.25 -8.94
CA LEU A 99 1.68 9.66 -9.04
C LEU A 99 2.74 10.76 -9.10
N SER A 100 3.80 10.60 -8.31
CA SER A 100 5.08 11.28 -8.50
C SER A 100 6.22 10.27 -8.49
N VAL A 101 7.13 10.43 -9.44
CA VAL A 101 8.36 9.65 -9.55
C VAL A 101 9.54 10.60 -9.43
N GLN A 102 10.38 10.34 -8.45
CA GLN A 102 11.58 11.13 -8.20
C GLN A 102 12.83 10.27 -8.47
N VAL A 103 13.71 10.76 -9.32
CA VAL A 103 15.02 10.16 -9.60
C VAL A 103 16.10 11.09 -9.04
N VAL A 104 16.96 10.57 -8.17
CA VAL A 104 18.09 11.34 -7.61
C VAL A 104 19.39 10.65 -7.95
N SER A 105 20.29 11.33 -8.67
CA SER A 105 21.66 10.86 -8.89
C SER A 105 22.59 11.34 -7.77
N PHE A 106 23.62 10.55 -7.50
CA PHE A 106 24.61 10.78 -6.43
C PHE A 106 26.00 10.93 -7.03
N ALA A 107 26.91 11.59 -6.30
CA ALA A 107 28.27 11.87 -6.77
C ALA A 107 29.09 10.61 -7.13
N CYS A 108 28.72 9.45 -6.58
CA CYS A 108 29.34 8.16 -6.91
C CYS A 108 28.81 7.51 -8.20
N GLY A 109 27.94 8.18 -8.96
CA GLY A 109 27.28 7.62 -10.14
C GLY A 109 26.08 6.70 -9.84
N GLY A 110 25.81 6.43 -8.55
CA GLY A 110 24.60 5.73 -8.11
C GLY A 110 23.36 6.62 -8.19
N PHE A 111 22.17 6.02 -8.10
CA PHE A 111 20.91 6.76 -8.08
C PHE A 111 19.85 6.07 -7.23
N THR A 112 18.83 6.82 -6.83
CA THR A 112 17.61 6.31 -6.19
C THR A 112 16.39 6.68 -7.02
N VAL A 113 15.39 5.80 -7.03
CA VAL A 113 14.06 6.10 -7.57
C VAL A 113 13.04 5.99 -6.43
N ALA A 114 12.34 7.08 -6.15
CA ALA A 114 11.26 7.12 -5.18
C ALA A 114 9.91 7.26 -5.88
N TRP A 115 8.94 6.50 -5.40
CA TRP A 115 7.58 6.47 -5.92
C TRP A 115 6.61 6.96 -4.85
N ARG A 116 5.74 7.88 -5.22
CA ARG A 116 4.66 8.39 -4.38
C ARG A 116 3.36 8.19 -5.13
N THR A 117 2.38 7.57 -4.49
CA THR A 117 1.03 7.41 -5.01
C THR A 117 0.04 7.83 -3.96
N ASN A 118 -1.08 8.40 -4.39
CA ASN A 118 -2.21 8.59 -3.49
C ASN A 118 -2.86 7.22 -3.20
N HIS A 119 -2.92 6.85 -1.92
CA HIS A 119 -3.39 5.52 -1.51
C HIS A 119 -4.90 5.31 -1.75
N VAL A 120 -5.69 6.38 -1.93
CA VAL A 120 -7.07 6.27 -2.40
C VAL A 120 -7.13 5.64 -3.79
N MET A 121 -6.09 5.83 -4.61
CA MET A 121 -6.08 5.36 -5.99
C MET A 121 -5.46 3.96 -6.16
N VAL A 122 -4.47 3.60 -5.34
CA VAL A 122 -3.58 2.47 -5.59
C VAL A 122 -3.13 1.83 -4.27
N ASP A 123 -3.26 0.50 -4.14
CA ASP A 123 -2.67 -0.26 -3.03
C ASP A 123 -1.22 -0.69 -3.32
N GLY A 124 -0.53 -1.22 -2.30
CA GLY A 124 0.86 -1.67 -2.44
C GLY A 124 1.08 -2.75 -3.52
N SER A 125 0.08 -3.60 -3.81
CA SER A 125 0.19 -4.61 -4.87
C SER A 125 0.12 -3.98 -6.26
N ALA A 126 -0.77 -2.99 -6.45
CA ALA A 126 -0.89 -2.25 -7.69
C ALA A 126 0.33 -1.33 -7.93
N LEU A 127 0.86 -0.67 -6.88
CA LEU A 127 2.10 0.08 -6.95
C LEU A 127 3.28 -0.81 -7.37
N SER A 128 3.45 -1.99 -6.74
CA SER A 128 4.53 -2.91 -7.09
C SER A 128 4.48 -3.32 -8.57
N ARG A 129 3.27 -3.55 -9.10
CA ARG A 129 3.06 -3.86 -10.52
C ARG A 129 3.36 -2.68 -11.45
N LEU A 130 3.04 -1.45 -11.04
CA LEU A 130 3.40 -0.25 -11.77
C LEU A 130 4.92 -0.15 -11.92
N VAL A 131 5.67 -0.33 -10.81
CA VAL A 131 7.14 -0.32 -10.82
C VAL A 131 7.68 -1.39 -11.77
N SER A 132 7.22 -2.64 -11.64
CA SER A 132 7.66 -3.73 -12.53
C SER A 132 7.33 -3.44 -14.00
N SER A 133 6.15 -2.89 -14.28
CA SER A 133 5.73 -2.55 -15.65
C SER A 133 6.58 -1.43 -16.24
N TRP A 134 6.92 -0.41 -15.44
CA TRP A 134 7.82 0.66 -15.87
C TRP A 134 9.23 0.14 -16.16
N SER A 135 9.76 -0.75 -15.32
CA SER A 135 11.06 -1.39 -15.56
C SER A 135 11.05 -2.24 -16.84
N GLU A 136 9.99 -3.01 -17.08
CA GLU A 136 9.84 -3.80 -18.30
C GLU A 136 9.72 -2.93 -19.56
N LEU A 137 8.95 -1.84 -19.49
CA LEU A 137 8.88 -0.85 -20.56
C LEU A 137 10.23 -0.19 -20.84
N ALA A 138 10.96 0.20 -19.79
CA ALA A 138 12.29 0.80 -19.94
C ALA A 138 13.30 -0.17 -20.59
N ARG A 139 13.18 -1.47 -20.30
CA ARG A 139 14.08 -2.51 -20.82
C ARG A 139 13.74 -2.98 -22.23
N SER A 140 12.45 -3.14 -22.54
CA SER A 140 11.99 -3.83 -23.75
C SER A 140 11.15 -2.96 -24.69
N GLY A 141 10.74 -1.77 -24.26
CA GLY A 141 9.84 -0.88 -24.99
C GLY A 141 8.38 -1.37 -25.06
N THR A 142 8.06 -2.53 -24.49
CA THR A 142 6.71 -3.14 -24.58
C THR A 142 6.27 -3.75 -23.26
N LEU A 143 4.97 -4.00 -23.13
CA LEU A 143 4.41 -4.77 -22.01
C LEU A 143 3.86 -6.09 -22.51
N PRO A 144 4.04 -7.19 -21.75
CA PRO A 144 3.43 -8.48 -22.08
C PRO A 144 1.91 -8.38 -22.21
N ALA A 145 1.33 -9.26 -23.04
CA ALA A 145 -0.11 -9.43 -23.12
C ALA A 145 -0.64 -9.83 -21.72
N GLY A 146 -1.58 -9.05 -21.20
CA GLY A 146 -2.11 -9.25 -19.85
C GLY A 146 -1.28 -8.63 -18.71
N ALA A 147 -0.21 -7.86 -18.99
CA ALA A 147 0.42 -7.01 -17.99
C ALA A 147 -0.23 -5.61 -17.90
N ARG A 148 -1.13 -5.29 -18.83
CA ARG A 148 -1.82 -4.00 -18.85
C ARG A 148 -2.73 -3.83 -17.63
N PRO A 149 -2.67 -2.69 -16.94
CA PRO A 149 -3.53 -2.42 -15.81
C PRO A 149 -5.00 -2.34 -16.26
N SER A 150 -5.89 -2.88 -15.44
CA SER A 150 -7.33 -2.67 -15.56
C SER A 150 -7.76 -1.60 -14.57
N HIS A 151 -8.56 -0.64 -15.05
CA HIS A 151 -9.23 0.36 -14.23
C HIS A 151 -10.74 0.13 -14.17
N ASP A 152 -11.22 -0.99 -14.73
CA ASP A 152 -12.64 -1.31 -14.71
C ASP A 152 -13.07 -1.70 -13.30
N ARG A 153 -14.04 -0.94 -12.79
CA ARG A 153 -14.62 -1.08 -11.45
C ARG A 153 -16.07 -1.57 -11.49
N ARG A 154 -16.64 -1.82 -12.68
CA ARG A 154 -18.03 -2.24 -12.83
C ARG A 154 -18.29 -3.64 -12.26
N GLU A 155 -17.31 -4.52 -12.41
CA GLU A 155 -17.32 -5.88 -11.83
C GLU A 155 -17.02 -5.87 -10.31
N LEU A 156 -16.73 -4.69 -9.74
CA LEU A 156 -16.34 -4.47 -8.34
C LEU A 156 -17.46 -3.84 -7.51
N THR A 157 -18.63 -3.60 -8.10
CA THR A 157 -19.82 -3.11 -7.43
C THR A 157 -20.84 -4.23 -7.35
N PRO A 158 -20.80 -5.10 -6.33
CA PRO A 158 -21.89 -6.02 -6.10
C PRO A 158 -23.17 -5.27 -5.76
N GLU A 159 -24.32 -5.81 -6.17
CA GLU A 159 -25.64 -5.27 -5.83
C GLU A 159 -25.83 -5.30 -4.30
N PRO A 160 -26.34 -4.23 -3.66
CA PRO A 160 -26.51 -4.18 -2.21
C PRO A 160 -27.51 -5.24 -1.72
N ARG A 161 -27.15 -6.01 -0.69
CA ARG A 161 -28.10 -6.88 0.04
C ARG A 161 -28.62 -6.16 1.29
N ARG A 162 -29.79 -6.56 1.82
CA ARG A 162 -30.27 -6.05 3.12
C ARG A 162 -29.32 -6.51 4.23
N ALA A 163 -28.84 -5.55 5.02
CA ALA A 163 -27.59 -5.61 5.77
C ALA A 163 -27.52 -6.62 6.93
N HIS A 164 -26.32 -7.15 7.17
CA HIS A 164 -25.84 -7.65 8.46
C HIS A 164 -24.78 -6.69 9.02
N ALA A 165 -24.71 -6.56 10.34
CA ALA A 165 -23.83 -5.61 11.02
C ALA A 165 -22.35 -5.96 10.79
N ALA A 166 -21.59 -5.08 10.13
CA ALA A 166 -20.14 -5.23 10.04
C ALA A 166 -19.46 -4.93 11.39
N GLY A 167 -18.32 -5.60 11.62
CA GLY A 167 -17.54 -5.51 12.85
C GLY A 167 -17.03 -4.09 13.17
N ARG A 168 -16.74 -3.86 14.46
CA ARG A 168 -16.30 -2.56 15.00
C ARG A 168 -15.03 -2.04 14.31
N PRO A 169 -14.93 -0.73 14.04
CA PRO A 169 -13.73 -0.12 13.47
C PRO A 169 -12.53 -0.26 14.41
N ILE A 170 -11.36 -0.52 13.82
CA ILE A 170 -10.08 -0.51 14.53
C ILE A 170 -9.69 0.95 14.78
N ASN A 171 -9.50 1.33 16.05
CA ASN A 171 -8.97 2.64 16.41
C ASN A 171 -7.52 2.77 15.88
N ALA A 172 -7.32 3.61 14.86
CA ALA A 172 -5.99 4.09 14.53
C ALA A 172 -5.55 5.05 15.63
N LEU A 173 -4.56 4.64 16.43
CA LEU A 173 -4.00 5.48 17.48
C LEU A 173 -3.37 6.73 16.86
N THR A 174 -3.99 7.90 17.04
CA THR A 174 -3.50 9.18 16.54
C THR A 174 -2.61 9.86 17.58
N THR A 175 -1.29 9.69 17.50
CA THR A 175 -0.31 10.62 18.13
C THR A 175 1.05 10.56 17.43
N GLU A 176 1.12 11.03 16.17
CA GLU A 176 2.35 11.11 15.35
C GLU A 176 3.55 11.81 16.03
N GLN A 177 3.33 12.55 17.12
CA GLN A 177 4.37 13.30 17.84
C GLN A 177 5.15 12.51 18.90
N SER A 178 4.79 11.25 19.18
CA SER A 178 5.44 10.43 20.24
C SER A 178 6.07 9.12 19.76
N PHE A 179 6.09 8.86 18.45
CA PHE A 179 6.61 7.61 17.91
C PHE A 179 8.03 7.71 17.38
N VAL A 180 8.87 6.75 17.78
CA VAL A 180 10.18 6.51 17.17
C VAL A 180 10.03 5.37 16.17
N ARG A 181 10.42 5.62 14.91
CA ARG A 181 10.49 4.57 13.88
C ARG A 181 11.86 3.90 13.94
N ARG A 182 11.88 2.58 14.01
CA ARG A 182 13.10 1.75 13.92
C ARG A 182 12.95 0.74 12.80
N LEU A 183 14.05 0.48 12.08
CA LEU A 183 14.15 -0.60 11.12
C LEU A 183 14.84 -1.78 11.82
N TYR A 184 14.21 -2.95 11.78
CA TYR A 184 14.80 -4.18 12.29
C TYR A 184 15.17 -5.07 11.11
N LEU A 185 16.43 -5.51 11.06
CA LEU A 185 16.87 -6.53 10.14
C LEU A 185 16.63 -7.89 10.79
N ILE A 186 15.91 -8.77 10.09
CA ILE A 186 15.73 -10.17 10.47
C ILE A 186 16.45 -10.99 9.40
N GLU A 187 17.49 -11.73 9.78
CA GLU A 187 18.25 -12.51 8.82
C GLU A 187 17.44 -13.71 8.30
N ALA A 188 17.84 -14.25 7.14
CA ALA A 188 17.23 -15.47 6.62
C ALA A 188 17.31 -16.64 7.62
N SER A 189 18.43 -16.75 8.35
CA SER A 189 18.61 -17.79 9.38
C SER A 189 17.65 -17.62 10.56
N ASP A 190 17.39 -16.37 10.99
CA ASP A 190 16.39 -16.06 12.01
C ASP A 190 14.98 -16.40 11.53
N MET A 191 14.67 -16.07 10.27
CA MET A 191 13.39 -16.40 9.65
C MET A 191 13.13 -17.92 9.64
N GLU A 192 14.14 -18.73 9.35
CA GLU A 192 14.05 -20.18 9.39
C GLU A 192 13.79 -20.69 10.82
N ARG A 193 14.50 -20.15 11.81
CA ARG A 193 14.26 -20.46 13.24
C ARG A 193 12.84 -20.13 13.67
N LEU A 194 12.35 -18.93 13.30
CA LEU A 194 10.99 -18.49 13.60
C LEU A 194 9.93 -19.40 12.95
N ARG A 195 10.14 -19.80 11.68
CA ARG A 195 9.24 -20.74 10.98
C ARG A 195 9.22 -22.11 11.64
N HIS A 196 10.38 -22.64 12.01
CA HIS A 196 10.47 -23.93 12.69
C HIS A 196 9.71 -23.89 14.03
N ALA A 197 9.92 -22.84 14.83
CA ALA A 197 9.22 -22.64 16.09
C ALA A 197 7.70 -22.49 15.94
N ALA A 198 7.21 -22.12 14.75
CA ALA A 198 5.80 -21.86 14.47
C ALA A 198 4.99 -23.07 13.94
N SER A 199 5.63 -24.21 13.61
CA SER A 199 5.04 -25.26 12.76
C SER A 199 4.11 -26.29 13.46
N CYS A 200 3.64 -26.06 14.69
CA CYS A 200 2.74 -26.98 15.42
C CYS A 200 1.37 -26.34 15.73
N PRO A 201 0.25 -27.08 15.69
CA PRO A 201 -1.10 -26.53 15.87
C PRO A 201 -1.35 -26.05 17.32
N GLY A 202 -2.10 -24.95 17.45
CA GLY A 202 -2.43 -24.29 18.72
C GLY A 202 -3.71 -23.44 18.61
N THR A 203 -4.13 -22.83 19.72
CA THR A 203 -5.40 -22.08 19.85
C THR A 203 -5.20 -20.55 19.77
N GLY A 204 -6.22 -19.80 19.30
CA GLY A 204 -6.08 -18.43 18.76
C GLY A 204 -6.61 -17.22 19.56
N HIS A 205 -6.13 -16.01 19.20
CA HIS A 205 -6.28 -14.69 19.88
C HIS A 205 -6.31 -13.47 18.87
N ARG A 206 -6.17 -12.13 19.17
CA ARG A 206 -6.40 -11.01 18.17
C ARG A 206 -5.15 -10.20 17.76
N MET A 207 -4.88 -10.20 16.46
CA MET A 207 -4.05 -9.21 15.75
C MET A 207 -4.75 -8.87 14.41
N GLY A 208 -4.60 -7.64 13.92
CA GLY A 208 -5.16 -7.20 12.64
C GLY A 208 -4.14 -7.33 11.51
N TRP A 209 -4.54 -7.92 10.38
CA TRP A 209 -3.65 -8.20 9.25
C TRP A 209 -4.18 -7.59 7.97
N TRP A 210 -3.31 -6.89 7.24
CA TRP A 210 -3.61 -6.41 5.91
C TRP A 210 -3.47 -7.55 4.90
N VAL A 211 -4.54 -7.84 4.16
CA VAL A 211 -4.57 -8.96 3.20
C VAL A 211 -4.84 -8.47 1.79
N ASN A 212 -4.05 -8.98 0.83
CA ASN A 212 -4.30 -8.82 -0.59
C ASN A 212 -5.43 -9.75 -1.05
N ARG A 213 -6.64 -9.21 -1.26
CA ARG A 213 -7.81 -10.01 -1.65
C ARG A 213 -7.69 -10.60 -3.06
N ARG A 214 -6.85 -10.02 -3.94
CA ARG A 214 -6.72 -10.49 -5.34
C ARG A 214 -6.29 -11.96 -5.43
N GLN A 215 -5.60 -12.46 -4.40
CA GLN A 215 -5.11 -13.83 -4.30
C GLN A 215 -6.08 -14.76 -3.58
N ARG A 216 -7.21 -14.24 -3.07
CA ARG A 216 -8.10 -14.93 -2.14
C ARG A 216 -9.54 -15.09 -2.63
N ILE A 217 -9.95 -14.32 -3.63
CA ILE A 217 -11.28 -14.44 -4.24
C ILE A 217 -11.47 -15.81 -4.92
N ALA A 218 -12.57 -16.48 -4.57
CA ALA A 218 -13.02 -17.75 -5.11
C ALA A 218 -13.77 -17.58 -6.44
N ALA A 219 -14.65 -16.57 -6.56
CA ALA A 219 -15.49 -16.36 -7.74
C ALA A 219 -14.65 -16.19 -9.03
N PRO A 220 -14.81 -17.07 -10.04
CA PRO A 220 -13.96 -17.05 -11.24
C PRO A 220 -14.03 -15.73 -12.04
N ALA A 221 -15.22 -15.14 -12.18
CA ALA A 221 -15.43 -13.89 -12.91
C ALA A 221 -14.71 -12.73 -12.21
N LEU A 222 -14.94 -12.57 -10.91
CA LEU A 222 -14.30 -11.53 -10.10
C LEU A 222 -12.78 -11.72 -10.05
N ARG A 223 -12.29 -12.96 -9.88
CA ARG A 223 -10.86 -13.29 -9.94
C ARG A 223 -10.22 -12.85 -11.26
N ALA A 224 -10.90 -13.09 -12.39
CA ALA A 224 -10.43 -12.66 -13.70
C ALA A 224 -10.39 -11.13 -13.83
N ALA A 225 -11.42 -10.43 -13.33
CA ALA A 225 -11.50 -8.98 -13.34
C ALA A 225 -10.41 -8.32 -12.48
N VAL A 226 -10.17 -8.84 -11.27
CA VAL A 226 -9.20 -8.25 -10.32
C VAL A 226 -7.75 -8.62 -10.61
N ARG A 227 -7.51 -9.59 -11.51
CA ARG A 227 -6.17 -10.13 -11.80
C ARG A 227 -5.18 -9.01 -12.10
N ASN A 228 -5.57 -7.98 -12.85
CA ASN A 228 -4.74 -6.82 -13.20
C ASN A 228 -5.34 -5.49 -12.75
N TYR A 229 -6.31 -5.53 -11.84
CA TYR A 229 -6.96 -4.33 -11.35
C TYR A 229 -5.98 -3.43 -10.61
N ALA A 230 -5.90 -2.16 -11.01
CA ALA A 230 -4.91 -1.19 -10.57
C ALA A 230 -5.37 -0.31 -9.38
N GLY A 231 -6.59 -0.50 -8.87
CA GLY A 231 -7.08 0.22 -7.68
C GLY A 231 -6.73 -0.46 -6.36
N ASN A 232 -7.42 -0.13 -5.25
CA ASN A 232 -7.25 -0.90 -4.03
C ASN A 232 -8.14 -2.15 -4.04
N PHE A 233 -7.58 -3.28 -3.66
CA PHE A 233 -8.33 -4.52 -3.50
C PHE A 233 -7.77 -5.33 -2.33
N THR A 234 -7.78 -4.68 -1.17
CA THR A 234 -7.23 -5.19 0.08
C THR A 234 -8.21 -5.04 1.23
N THR A 235 -8.03 -5.81 2.30
CA THR A 235 -8.89 -5.72 3.49
C THR A 235 -8.11 -6.04 4.75
N PHE A 236 -8.70 -5.72 5.91
CA PHE A 236 -8.23 -6.22 7.18
C PHE A 236 -8.96 -7.48 7.56
N THR A 237 -8.22 -8.42 8.09
CA THR A 237 -8.80 -9.50 8.88
C THR A 237 -8.34 -9.34 10.33
N THR A 238 -9.21 -9.71 11.26
CA THR A 238 -8.89 -9.71 12.69
C THR A 238 -9.21 -11.08 13.25
N ALA A 239 -8.39 -11.55 14.18
CA ALA A 239 -8.74 -12.71 14.98
C ALA A 239 -9.45 -12.29 16.29
N ARG A 240 -9.78 -13.24 17.17
CA ARG A 240 -10.67 -13.08 18.34
C ARG A 240 -10.08 -12.22 19.47
N GLU A 241 -10.84 -11.29 20.08
CA GLU A 241 -10.39 -10.34 21.13
C GLU A 241 -9.69 -10.96 22.35
N VAL A 242 -8.49 -10.48 22.66
CA VAL A 242 -7.62 -11.00 23.75
C VAL A 242 -6.73 -9.89 24.33
N ILE A 243 -6.40 -9.97 25.62
CA ILE A 243 -5.57 -8.99 26.34
C ILE A 243 -4.07 -9.18 26.05
N VAL A 244 -3.29 -8.10 26.17
CA VAL A 244 -1.86 -8.08 25.77
C VAL A 244 -1.03 -9.09 26.58
N GLU A 245 -1.30 -9.20 27.87
CA GLU A 245 -0.60 -10.10 28.79
C GLU A 245 -0.74 -11.56 28.38
N GLU A 246 -1.90 -11.93 27.83
CA GLU A 246 -2.16 -13.27 27.33
C GLU A 246 -1.34 -13.54 26.07
N VAL A 247 -1.28 -12.60 25.13
CA VAL A 247 -0.45 -12.72 23.92
C VAL A 247 1.05 -12.86 24.25
N LEU A 248 1.54 -12.10 25.23
CA LEU A 248 2.94 -12.17 25.67
C LEU A 248 3.29 -13.50 26.34
N GLY A 249 2.30 -14.18 26.92
CA GLY A 249 2.46 -15.50 27.52
C GLY A 249 2.40 -16.66 26.51
N LEU A 250 1.97 -16.41 25.28
CA LEU A 250 1.78 -17.46 24.28
C LEU A 250 3.10 -17.89 23.62
N PRO A 251 3.29 -19.20 23.41
CA PRO A 251 4.26 -19.72 22.46
C PRO A 251 4.09 -19.10 21.07
N LEU A 252 5.21 -18.82 20.38
CA LEU A 252 5.21 -18.25 19.02
C LEU A 252 4.35 -19.05 18.03
N ARG A 253 4.28 -20.37 18.17
CA ARG A 253 3.41 -21.24 17.37
C ARG A 253 1.92 -20.92 17.51
N ASP A 254 1.47 -20.61 18.71
CA ASP A 254 0.05 -20.37 18.99
C ASP A 254 -0.32 -18.99 18.42
N VAL A 255 0.63 -18.04 18.52
CA VAL A 255 0.52 -16.76 17.82
C VAL A 255 0.51 -16.94 16.31
N ALA A 256 1.39 -17.76 15.74
CA ALA A 256 1.43 -17.98 14.29
C ALA A 256 0.18 -18.70 13.77
N ALA A 257 -0.33 -19.71 14.48
CA ALA A 257 -1.56 -20.41 14.16
C ALA A 257 -2.76 -19.44 14.12
N MET A 258 -2.84 -18.55 15.10
CA MET A 258 -3.81 -17.46 15.13
C MET A 258 -3.73 -16.59 13.86
N VAL A 259 -2.53 -16.14 13.47
CA VAL A 259 -2.35 -15.31 12.27
C VAL A 259 -2.81 -16.04 11.03
N CYS A 260 -2.41 -17.31 10.90
CA CYS A 260 -2.81 -18.15 9.78
C CYS A 260 -4.33 -18.27 9.71
N GLU A 261 -4.99 -18.65 10.81
CA GLU A 261 -6.45 -18.77 10.90
C GLU A 261 -7.14 -17.44 10.53
N ALA A 262 -6.68 -16.32 11.08
CA ALA A 262 -7.23 -14.99 10.78
C ALA A 262 -7.19 -14.65 9.28
N ILE A 263 -6.16 -15.11 8.56
CA ILE A 263 -5.94 -14.81 7.15
C ILE A 263 -6.59 -15.87 6.25
N THR A 264 -6.74 -17.11 6.69
CA THR A 264 -7.22 -18.21 5.82
C THR A 264 -8.67 -18.59 6.05
N ALA A 265 -9.22 -18.33 7.23
CA ALA A 265 -10.60 -18.71 7.57
C ALA A 265 -11.69 -17.90 6.86
N PRO A 266 -11.54 -16.57 6.60
CA PRO A 266 -12.61 -15.80 5.99
C PRO A 266 -12.96 -16.27 4.57
N ASP A 267 -14.25 -16.34 4.27
CA ASP A 267 -14.74 -16.33 2.89
C ASP A 267 -14.58 -14.90 2.35
N TYR A 268 -13.62 -14.72 1.46
CA TYR A 268 -13.29 -13.40 0.94
C TYR A 268 -14.30 -12.86 -0.07
N ASP A 269 -15.15 -13.70 -0.64
CA ASP A 269 -16.24 -13.30 -1.52
C ASP A 269 -17.40 -12.73 -0.68
N GLU A 270 -17.74 -13.40 0.43
CA GLU A 270 -18.74 -12.93 1.39
C GLU A 270 -18.27 -11.68 2.15
N HIS A 271 -17.05 -11.70 2.69
CA HIS A 271 -16.45 -10.55 3.39
C HIS A 271 -16.37 -9.30 2.49
N LEU A 272 -16.20 -9.48 1.18
CA LEU A 272 -16.25 -8.38 0.22
C LEU A 272 -17.64 -7.78 0.13
N GLN A 273 -18.66 -8.64 0.04
CA GLN A 273 -20.06 -8.22 -0.02
C GLN A 273 -20.47 -7.47 1.25
N GLU A 274 -20.14 -8.01 2.43
CA GLU A 274 -20.44 -7.37 3.72
C GLU A 274 -19.83 -5.97 3.83
N LEU A 275 -18.58 -5.81 3.38
CA LEU A 275 -17.93 -4.50 3.36
C LEU A 275 -18.66 -3.53 2.42
N VAL A 276 -19.07 -3.99 1.24
CA VAL A 276 -19.82 -3.14 0.29
C VAL A 276 -21.15 -2.74 0.89
N ASP A 277 -21.92 -3.69 1.42
CA ASP A 277 -23.22 -3.44 2.05
C ASP A 277 -23.08 -2.44 3.21
N TRP A 278 -22.07 -2.62 4.06
CA TRP A 278 -21.80 -1.72 5.18
C TRP A 278 -21.44 -0.31 4.72
N VAL A 279 -20.57 -0.17 3.71
CA VAL A 279 -20.22 1.16 3.17
C VAL A 279 -21.45 1.83 2.59
N GLU A 280 -22.27 1.13 1.79
CA GLU A 280 -23.51 1.70 1.23
C GLU A 280 -24.48 2.17 2.31
N GLU A 281 -24.62 1.44 3.42
CA GLU A 281 -25.47 1.84 4.55
C GLU A 281 -24.98 3.12 5.26
N HIS A 282 -23.66 3.35 5.29
CA HIS A 282 -23.03 4.43 6.05
C HIS A 282 -22.59 5.63 5.18
N LYS A 283 -23.07 5.72 3.93
CA LYS A 283 -22.78 6.82 2.97
C LYS A 283 -23.49 8.16 3.26
N THR A 284 -24.15 8.33 4.41
CA THR A 284 -24.86 9.56 4.79
C THR A 284 -23.93 10.67 5.26
#